data_AF-A0A1G1ZN53-F1
#
_entry.id   AF-A0A1G1ZN53-F1
#
_cell.length_a   1.000
_cell.length_b   1.000
_cell.length_c   1.000
_cell.angle_alpha   90.00
_cell.angle_beta   90.00
_cell.angle_gamma   90.00
#
_symmetry.space_group_name_H-M   'P 1'
#
loop_
_entity.id
_entity.type
_entity.pdbx_description
1 polymer ?
#
loop_
_entity_poly.entity_id
_entity_poly.type
_entity_poly.pdbx_seq_one_letter_code
_entity_poly.pdbx_strand_id
1 'polypeptide(L)'
;MRRLAVWLRKEPIGFWKTLRFILFSVALAYVYNLAVELVYINNVDLENLDSGIVVPLWWIFLLGITIAPVFEELFFRFIPLCLVGEIFKRNPYHLLATAAVSSLAFAYAHNISGGLNIGWMRIFIQGVSGLILCAVFLKCGGMNRRYFKAYCASVTTHALLNAAIFAPLIISGVTEVRI
;
A
#
# COMPACT_ATOMS: atom_id res chain seq x y z
N MET A 1 -1.50 14.20 19.39
CA MET A 1 -2.33 12.97 19.40
C MET A 1 -3.84 13.21 19.35
N ARG A 2 -4.45 14.01 20.24
CA ARG A 2 -5.91 14.29 20.18
C ARG A 2 -6.39 14.79 18.80
N ARG A 3 -5.61 15.68 18.16
CA ARG A 3 -5.89 16.18 16.80
C ARG A 3 -5.88 15.07 15.74
N LEU A 4 -4.94 14.13 15.81
CA LEU A 4 -4.85 13.00 14.87
C LEU A 4 -6.05 12.06 15.04
N ALA A 5 -6.42 11.71 16.27
CA ALA A 5 -7.59 10.87 16.52
C ALA A 5 -8.89 11.53 16.05
N VAL A 6 -9.05 12.83 16.28
CA VAL A 6 -10.18 13.62 15.77
C VAL A 6 -10.18 13.63 14.25
N TRP A 7 -9.02 13.84 13.63
CA TRP A 7 -8.89 13.80 12.18
C TRP A 7 -9.24 12.43 11.62
N LEU A 8 -8.77 11.33 12.21
CA LEU A 8 -9.08 9.96 11.76
C LEU A 8 -10.58 9.65 11.87
N ARG A 9 -11.26 10.15 12.91
CA ARG A 9 -12.72 9.98 13.06
C ARG A 9 -13.54 10.82 12.09
N LYS A 10 -13.00 11.96 11.62
CA LYS A 10 -13.67 12.84 10.64
C LYS A 10 -13.57 12.24 9.24
N GLU A 11 -14.42 11.26 8.96
CA GLU A 11 -14.48 10.56 7.68
C GLU A 11 -14.81 11.50 6.50
N PRO A 12 -14.21 11.29 5.32
CA PRO A 12 -14.68 11.92 4.09
C PRO A 12 -16.04 11.33 3.70
N ILE A 13 -17.10 12.13 3.89
CA ILE A 13 -18.48 11.75 3.52
C ILE A 13 -18.76 12.17 2.08
N GLY A 14 -19.26 11.24 1.27
CA GLY A 14 -19.55 11.42 -0.15
C GLY A 14 -18.44 10.88 -1.07
N PHE A 15 -18.85 10.52 -2.30
CA PHE A 15 -17.98 9.91 -3.31
C PHE A 15 -16.76 10.79 -3.60
N TRP A 16 -16.97 12.04 -4.01
CA TRP A 16 -15.88 12.95 -4.40
C TRP A 16 -14.88 13.25 -3.28
N LYS A 17 -15.32 13.37 -2.03
CA LYS A 17 -14.42 13.59 -0.90
C LYS A 17 -13.57 12.35 -0.60
N THR A 18 -14.17 11.16 -0.75
CA THR A 18 -13.46 9.89 -0.59
C THR A 18 -12.44 9.71 -1.72
N LEU A 19 -12.86 9.93 -2.97
CA LEU A 19 -12.01 9.85 -4.14
C LEU A 19 -10.82 10.82 -4.06
N ARG A 20 -11.06 12.08 -3.69
CA ARG A 20 -9.98 13.07 -3.50
C ARG A 20 -8.95 12.61 -2.47
N PHE A 21 -9.42 11.98 -1.38
CA PHE A 21 -8.53 11.47 -0.34
C PHE A 21 -7.72 10.24 -0.81
N ILE A 22 -8.36 9.34 -1.57
CA ILE A 22 -7.69 8.21 -2.23
C ILE A 22 -6.60 8.73 -3.18
N LEU A 23 -6.95 9.62 -4.12
CA LEU A 23 -6.00 10.18 -5.09
C LEU A 23 -4.84 10.92 -4.42
N PHE A 24 -5.12 11.69 -3.36
CA PHE A 24 -4.07 12.33 -2.57
C PHE A 24 -3.13 11.29 -1.93
N SER A 25 -3.68 10.19 -1.40
CA SER A 25 -2.89 9.12 -0.77
C SER A 25 -2.05 8.35 -1.79
N VAL A 26 -2.60 8.09 -2.99
CA VAL A 26 -1.88 7.51 -4.12
C VAL A 26 -0.72 8.42 -4.54
N ALA A 27 -0.99 9.71 -4.75
CA ALA A 27 0.04 10.67 -5.15
C ALA A 27 1.15 10.79 -4.09
N LEU A 28 0.78 10.85 -2.81
CA LEU A 28 1.74 10.90 -1.70
C LEU A 28 2.63 9.64 -1.68
N ALA A 29 2.03 8.45 -1.77
CA ALA A 29 2.77 7.20 -1.80
C ALA A 29 3.68 7.09 -3.03
N TYR A 30 3.17 7.47 -4.21
CA TYR A 30 3.92 7.45 -5.45
C TYR A 30 5.13 8.39 -5.42
N VAL A 31 4.93 9.65 -5.00
CA VAL A 31 6.03 10.62 -4.87
C VAL A 31 7.07 10.15 -3.86
N TYR A 32 6.63 9.58 -2.75
CA TYR A 32 7.54 9.00 -1.76
C TYR A 32 8.36 7.83 -2.34
N ASN A 33 7.71 6.88 -3.00
CA ASN A 33 8.39 5.74 -3.62
C ASN A 33 9.39 6.21 -4.67
N LEU A 34 8.99 7.12 -5.55
CA LEU A 34 9.87 7.71 -6.55
C LEU A 34 11.07 8.43 -5.93
N ALA A 35 10.85 9.25 -4.90
CA ALA A 35 11.94 9.96 -4.23
C ALA A 35 12.96 8.99 -3.62
N VAL A 36 12.48 7.91 -3.00
CA VAL A 36 13.34 6.90 -2.37
C VAL A 36 14.08 6.11 -3.45
N GLU A 37 13.42 5.68 -4.53
CA GLU A 37 14.05 5.01 -5.67
C GLU A 37 15.13 5.86 -6.36
N LEU A 38 14.88 7.15 -6.58
CA LEU A 38 15.86 8.08 -7.17
C LEU A 38 17.12 8.21 -6.31
N VAL A 39 16.99 8.18 -4.98
CA VAL A 39 18.16 8.19 -4.09
C VAL A 39 18.99 6.90 -4.23
N TYR A 40 18.36 5.78 -4.56
CA TYR A 40 19.01 4.47 -4.57
C TYR A 40 19.60 4.07 -5.91
N ILE A 41 18.95 4.40 -7.03
CA ILE A 41 19.49 4.15 -8.37
C ILE A 41 20.86 4.84 -8.54
N ASN A 42 21.08 5.96 -7.85
CA ASN A 42 22.37 6.64 -7.83
C ASN A 42 23.46 5.95 -6.98
N ASN A 43 23.16 4.85 -6.28
CA ASN A 43 24.01 4.21 -5.28
C ASN A 43 24.20 2.69 -5.47
N VAL A 44 23.75 2.09 -6.58
CA VAL A 44 23.83 0.63 -6.79
C VAL A 44 24.47 0.28 -8.14
N ASP A 45 25.46 -0.62 -8.10
CA ASP A 45 26.01 -1.28 -9.29
C ASP A 45 24.99 -2.28 -9.86
N LEU A 46 24.61 -2.09 -11.12
CA LEU A 46 23.56 -2.85 -11.82
C LEU A 46 24.04 -4.22 -12.37
N GLU A 47 25.17 -4.75 -11.91
CA GLU A 47 25.89 -5.83 -12.60
C GLU A 47 25.29 -7.26 -12.48
N ASN A 48 24.16 -7.49 -11.81
CA ASN A 48 23.64 -8.86 -11.62
C ASN A 48 22.12 -9.00 -11.83
N LEU A 49 21.63 -8.79 -13.05
CA LEU A 49 20.18 -8.80 -13.38
C LEU A 49 19.76 -9.80 -14.48
N ASP A 50 20.56 -10.83 -14.78
CA ASP A 50 20.33 -11.62 -16.01
C ASP A 50 19.53 -12.93 -15.84
N SER A 51 19.22 -13.38 -14.62
CA SER A 51 18.58 -14.69 -14.36
C SER A 51 17.13 -14.59 -13.86
N GLY A 52 16.24 -13.94 -14.61
CA GLY A 52 14.82 -13.82 -14.24
C GLY A 52 13.86 -14.62 -15.13
N ILE A 53 12.67 -14.91 -14.60
CA ILE A 53 11.55 -15.53 -15.32
C ILE A 53 10.87 -14.44 -16.17
N VAL A 54 10.57 -14.76 -17.43
CA VAL A 54 9.80 -13.88 -18.30
C VAL A 54 8.31 -14.02 -17.95
N VAL A 55 7.72 -12.91 -17.47
CA VAL A 55 6.32 -12.85 -17.08
C VAL A 55 5.58 -11.87 -18.00
N PRO A 56 4.48 -12.30 -18.66
CA PRO A 56 3.68 -11.39 -19.46
C PRO A 56 3.08 -10.25 -18.64
N LEU A 57 3.08 -9.03 -19.20
CA LEU A 57 2.62 -7.83 -18.49
C LEU A 57 1.14 -7.93 -18.09
N TRP A 58 0.32 -8.65 -18.84
CA TRP A 58 -1.09 -8.87 -18.49
C TRP A 58 -1.26 -9.71 -17.22
N TRP A 59 -0.33 -10.62 -16.90
CA TRP A 59 -0.33 -11.33 -15.61
C TRP A 59 0.00 -10.39 -14.47
N ILE A 60 0.95 -9.47 -14.66
CA ILE A 60 1.27 -8.41 -13.69
C ILE A 60 0.05 -7.52 -13.45
N PHE A 61 -0.69 -7.18 -14.52
CA PHE A 61 -1.93 -6.41 -14.39
C PHE A 61 -3.01 -7.19 -13.63
N LEU A 62 -3.28 -8.43 -14.02
CA LEU A 62 -4.31 -9.24 -13.37
C LEU A 62 -3.96 -9.51 -11.90
N LEU A 63 -2.77 -10.04 -11.63
CA LEU A 63 -2.37 -10.41 -10.27
C LEU A 63 -1.98 -9.20 -9.44
N GLY A 64 -1.06 -8.35 -9.92
CA GLY A 64 -0.49 -7.25 -9.15
C GLY A 64 -1.42 -6.05 -8.96
N ILE A 65 -2.33 -5.77 -9.91
CA ILE A 65 -3.21 -4.59 -9.83
C ILE A 65 -4.61 -4.96 -9.34
N THR A 66 -5.13 -6.14 -9.67
CA THR A 66 -6.53 -6.47 -9.35
C THR A 66 -6.68 -7.49 -8.22
N ILE A 67 -5.99 -8.63 -8.28
CA ILE A 67 -6.22 -9.73 -7.34
C ILE A 67 -5.43 -9.53 -6.03
N ALA A 68 -4.11 -9.29 -6.10
CA ALA A 68 -3.25 -9.18 -4.93
C ALA A 68 -3.69 -8.06 -3.97
N PRO A 69 -4.04 -6.84 -4.42
CA PRO A 69 -4.48 -5.78 -3.51
C PRO A 69 -5.71 -6.15 -2.69
N VAL A 70 -6.63 -6.98 -3.23
CA VAL A 70 -7.79 -7.47 -2.48
C VAL A 70 -7.33 -8.30 -1.28
N PHE A 71 -6.51 -9.32 -1.51
CA PHE A 71 -6.04 -10.20 -0.44
C PHE A 71 -5.08 -9.52 0.53
N GLU A 72 -4.17 -8.69 0.02
CA GLU A 72 -3.21 -7.98 0.86
C GLU A 72 -3.90 -6.99 1.81
N GLU A 73 -4.88 -6.23 1.31
CA GLU A 73 -5.65 -5.34 2.17
C GLU A 73 -6.51 -6.11 3.17
N LEU A 74 -6.97 -7.32 2.82
CA LEU A 74 -7.74 -8.17 3.72
C LEU A 74 -6.88 -8.59 4.92
N PHE A 75 -5.70 -9.18 4.65
CA PHE A 75 -4.84 -9.75 5.68
C PHE A 75 -4.05 -8.72 6.47
N PHE A 76 -3.52 -7.68 5.81
CA PHE A 76 -2.66 -6.72 6.49
C PHE A 76 -3.42 -5.54 7.09
N ARG A 77 -4.67 -5.27 6.67
CA ARG A 77 -5.42 -4.10 7.13
C ARG A 77 -6.77 -4.48 7.72
N PHE A 78 -7.66 -5.05 6.93
CA PHE A 78 -9.03 -5.30 7.34
C PHE A 78 -9.09 -6.16 8.60
N ILE A 79 -8.53 -7.38 8.56
CA ILE A 79 -8.56 -8.30 9.70
C ILE A 79 -7.93 -7.68 10.95
N PRO A 80 -6.65 -7.22 10.94
CA PRO A 80 -6.00 -6.73 12.16
C PRO A 80 -6.64 -5.45 12.71
N LEU A 81 -6.98 -4.47 11.86
CA LEU A 81 -7.53 -3.19 12.31
C LEU A 81 -8.99 -3.30 12.77
N CYS A 82 -9.79 -4.20 12.18
CA CYS A 82 -11.13 -4.49 12.67
C CYS A 82 -11.08 -5.21 14.01
N LEU A 83 -10.25 -6.27 14.13
CA LEU A 83 -10.14 -7.06 15.35
C LEU A 83 -9.70 -6.22 16.55
N VAL A 84 -8.60 -5.47 16.40
CA VAL A 84 -8.11 -4.55 17.45
C VAL A 84 -9.10 -3.42 17.69
N GLY A 85 -9.76 -2.94 16.63
CA GLY A 85 -10.80 -1.92 16.72
C GLY A 85 -11.97 -2.35 17.61
N GLU A 86 -12.42 -3.60 17.53
CA GLU A 86 -13.50 -4.10 18.38
C GLU A 86 -13.02 -4.47 19.79
N ILE A 87 -11.88 -5.16 19.94
CA ILE A 87 -11.33 -5.55 21.26
C ILE A 87 -11.06 -4.31 22.13
N PHE A 88 -10.41 -3.30 21.56
CA PHE A 88 -9.98 -2.11 22.31
C PHE A 88 -10.93 -0.92 22.16
N LYS A 89 -12.20 -1.16 21.81
CA LYS A 89 -13.25 -0.14 21.70
C LYS A 89 -12.81 1.09 20.88
N ARG A 90 -12.11 0.84 19.78
CA ARG A 90 -11.59 1.85 18.85
C ARG A 90 -10.66 2.87 19.48
N ASN A 91 -9.88 2.44 20.47
CA ASN A 91 -8.83 3.25 21.05
C ASN A 91 -7.79 3.59 19.95
N PRO A 92 -7.55 4.88 19.68
CA PRO A 92 -6.66 5.29 18.58
C PRO A 92 -5.21 4.85 18.78
N TYR A 93 -4.74 4.68 20.02
CA TYR A 93 -3.38 4.24 20.30
C TYR A 93 -3.15 2.81 19.84
N HIS A 94 -4.09 1.91 20.16
CA HIS A 94 -4.01 0.51 19.76
C HIS A 94 -4.12 0.38 18.24
N LEU A 95 -5.04 1.13 17.61
CA LEU A 95 -5.19 1.11 16.15
C LEU A 95 -3.96 1.66 15.41
N LEU A 96 -3.31 2.69 15.93
CA LEU A 96 -2.07 3.22 15.35
C LEU A 96 -0.89 2.27 15.54
N ALA A 97 -0.78 1.64 16.72
CA ALA A 97 0.23 0.62 16.97
C ALA A 97 0.02 -0.58 16.03
N THR A 98 -1.21 -1.05 15.87
CA THR A 98 -1.55 -2.11 14.92
C THR A 98 -1.27 -1.70 13.48
N ALA A 99 -1.59 -0.46 13.08
CA ALA A 99 -1.24 0.03 11.75
C ALA A 99 0.28 -0.03 11.50
N ALA A 100 1.10 0.35 12.48
CA ALA A 100 2.55 0.25 12.37
C ALA A 100 3.02 -1.21 12.24
N VAL A 101 2.55 -2.11 13.12
CA VAL A 101 2.92 -3.53 13.10
C VAL A 101 2.46 -4.21 11.80
N SER A 102 1.22 -3.99 11.39
CA SER A 102 0.66 -4.46 10.11
C SER A 102 1.47 -3.99 8.92
N SER A 103 1.91 -2.72 8.94
CA SER A 103 2.69 -2.17 7.84
C SER A 103 4.10 -2.77 7.76
N LEU A 104 4.74 -3.00 8.90
CA LEU A 104 6.02 -3.70 8.96
C LEU A 104 5.90 -5.15 8.48
N ALA A 105 4.83 -5.85 8.88
CA ALA A 105 4.56 -7.21 8.42
C ALA A 105 4.34 -7.26 6.90
N PHE A 106 3.59 -6.29 6.35
CA PHE A 106 3.41 -6.13 4.90
C PHE A 106 4.75 -5.91 4.18
N ALA A 107 5.59 -5.02 4.71
CA ALA A 107 6.90 -4.73 4.14
C ALA A 107 7.84 -5.93 4.17
N TYR A 108 7.83 -6.69 5.25
CA TYR A 108 8.61 -7.90 5.39
C TYR A 108 8.15 -9.00 4.42
N ALA A 109 6.83 -9.19 4.27
CA ALA A 109 6.28 -10.14 3.31
C ALA A 109 6.72 -9.83 1.87
N HIS A 110 6.72 -8.55 1.49
CA HIS A 110 7.18 -8.09 0.17
C HIS A 110 8.69 -8.23 -0.05
N ASN A 111 9.48 -8.25 1.03
CA ASN A 111 10.92 -8.51 0.92
C ASN A 111 11.18 -10.00 0.66
N ILE A 112 10.51 -10.89 1.39
CA ILE A 112 10.69 -12.34 1.22
C ILE A 112 10.21 -12.83 -0.15
N SER A 113 9.07 -12.33 -0.64
CA SER A 113 8.48 -12.76 -1.91
C SER A 113 9.17 -12.17 -3.15
N GLY A 114 10.07 -11.20 -2.98
CA GLY A 114 10.66 -10.43 -4.06
C GLY A 114 11.81 -11.10 -4.82
N GLY A 115 12.30 -12.27 -4.38
CA GLY A 115 13.36 -13.07 -5.05
C GLY A 115 14.76 -12.44 -5.04
N LEU A 116 14.84 -11.11 -5.09
CA LEU A 116 16.03 -10.31 -4.92
C LEU A 116 16.06 -9.75 -3.49
N ASN A 117 17.15 -10.01 -2.78
CA ASN A 117 17.48 -9.45 -1.48
C ASN A 117 17.82 -7.94 -1.63
N ILE A 118 16.84 -7.11 -2.02
CA ILE A 118 17.06 -5.66 -2.31
C ILE A 118 17.14 -4.84 -0.99
N GLY A 119 17.49 -5.49 0.12
CA GLY A 119 17.91 -4.85 1.36
C GLY A 119 16.80 -4.09 2.12
N TRP A 120 17.23 -3.44 3.19
CA TRP A 120 16.39 -2.70 4.14
C TRP A 120 15.55 -1.58 3.50
N MET A 121 15.92 -1.12 2.32
CA MET A 121 15.23 -0.03 1.64
C MET A 121 13.86 -0.42 1.08
N ARG A 122 13.72 -1.63 0.52
CA ARG A 122 12.41 -2.13 0.13
C ARG A 122 11.46 -2.25 1.32
N ILE A 123 11.98 -2.63 2.48
CA ILE A 123 11.21 -2.63 3.73
C ILE A 123 10.73 -1.20 4.05
N PHE A 124 11.56 -0.17 3.83
CA PHE A 124 11.19 1.22 4.10
C PHE A 124 10.16 1.76 3.09
N ILE A 125 10.31 1.46 1.80
CA ILE A 125 9.33 1.80 0.74
C ILE A 125 7.97 1.18 1.08
N GLN A 126 7.95 -0.14 1.27
CA GLN A 126 6.72 -0.90 1.49
C GLN A 126 6.10 -0.60 2.86
N GLY A 127 6.93 -0.34 3.88
CA GLY A 127 6.49 0.00 5.23
C GLY A 127 5.83 1.37 5.32
N VAL A 128 6.30 2.37 4.58
CA VAL A 128 5.62 3.68 4.55
C VAL A 128 4.38 3.64 3.65
N SER A 129 4.45 2.98 2.50
CA SER A 129 3.27 2.76 1.64
C SER A 129 2.16 2.03 2.40
N GLY A 130 2.51 1.00 3.17
CA GLY A 130 1.55 0.27 4.00
C GLY A 130 0.94 1.12 5.13
N LEU A 131 1.69 2.08 5.70
CA LEU A 131 1.18 3.01 6.70
C LEU A 131 0.16 3.97 6.08
N ILE A 132 0.42 4.44 4.86
CA ILE A 132 -0.52 5.27 4.10
C ILE A 132 -1.81 4.49 3.84
N LEU A 133 -1.72 3.22 3.43
CA LEU A 133 -2.88 2.35 3.23
C LEU A 133 -3.67 2.12 4.53
N CYS A 134 -3.00 1.90 5.67
CA CYS A 134 -3.65 1.85 6.97
C CYS A 134 -4.34 3.17 7.32
N ALA A 135 -3.73 4.31 7.02
CA ALA A 135 -4.34 5.63 7.22
C ALA A 135 -5.59 5.80 6.37
N VAL A 136 -5.58 5.33 5.11
CA VAL A 136 -6.76 5.29 4.25
C VAL A 136 -7.87 4.45 4.86
N PHE A 137 -7.55 3.22 5.28
CA PHE A 137 -8.53 2.35 5.92
C PHE A 137 -9.18 3.03 7.14
N LEU A 138 -8.37 3.53 8.07
CA LEU A 138 -8.86 4.17 9.29
C LEU A 138 -9.69 5.42 8.98
N LYS A 139 -9.25 6.25 8.03
CA LYS A 139 -9.88 7.53 7.67
C LYS A 139 -11.18 7.36 6.87
N CYS A 140 -11.26 6.39 5.97
CA CYS A 140 -12.38 6.22 5.04
C CYS A 140 -13.57 5.42 5.60
N GLY A 141 -13.56 5.10 6.88
CA GLY A 141 -14.67 4.39 7.52
C GLY A 141 -14.23 3.45 8.62
N GLY A 142 -12.94 3.10 8.67
CA GLY A 142 -12.38 2.18 9.65
C GLY A 142 -12.76 2.66 11.04
N MET A 143 -12.37 3.88 11.41
CA MET A 143 -12.69 4.48 12.72
C MET A 143 -14.18 4.59 13.08
N ASN A 144 -15.07 4.49 12.10
CA ASN A 144 -16.52 4.66 12.27
C ASN A 144 -17.31 3.35 12.04
N ARG A 145 -16.65 2.19 12.12
CA ARG A 145 -17.25 0.85 11.88
C ARG A 145 -17.81 0.63 10.47
N ARG A 146 -17.47 1.48 9.51
CA ARG A 146 -17.83 1.30 8.11
C ARG A 146 -16.73 0.50 7.41
N TYR A 147 -16.54 -0.73 7.88
CA TYR A 147 -15.39 -1.57 7.51
C TYR A 147 -15.35 -1.92 6.03
N PHE A 148 -16.50 -2.23 5.43
CA PHE A 148 -16.56 -2.52 4.01
C PHE A 148 -16.15 -1.32 3.16
N LYS A 149 -16.63 -0.11 3.50
CA LYS A 149 -16.20 1.12 2.83
C LYS A 149 -14.69 1.38 3.00
N ALA A 150 -14.19 1.19 4.21
CA ALA A 150 -12.77 1.35 4.53
C ALA A 150 -11.88 0.41 3.72
N TYR A 151 -12.31 -0.86 3.62
CA TYR A 151 -11.66 -1.89 2.83
C TYR A 151 -11.66 -1.58 1.35
N CYS A 152 -12.83 -1.27 0.77
CA CYS A 152 -12.89 -0.87 -0.64
C CYS A 152 -12.00 0.34 -0.92
N ALA A 153 -11.99 1.34 -0.03
CA ALA A 153 -11.13 2.51 -0.21
C ALA A 153 -9.64 2.15 -0.16
N SER A 154 -9.21 1.24 0.73
CA SER A 154 -7.80 0.85 0.81
C SER A 154 -7.39 -0.05 -0.38
N VAL A 155 -8.25 -1.00 -0.79
CA VAL A 155 -8.06 -1.82 -2.02
C VAL A 155 -7.95 -0.94 -3.25
N THR A 156 -8.87 0.02 -3.44
CA THR A 156 -8.80 0.94 -4.58
C THR A 156 -7.55 1.80 -4.54
N THR A 157 -7.13 2.29 -3.36
CA THR A 157 -5.89 3.06 -3.23
C THR A 157 -4.68 2.22 -3.61
N HIS A 158 -4.62 0.98 -3.14
CA HIS A 158 -3.52 0.07 -3.42
C HIS A 158 -3.46 -0.30 -4.91
N ALA A 159 -4.59 -0.70 -5.51
CA ALA A 159 -4.67 -1.00 -6.94
C ALA A 159 -4.25 0.20 -7.80
N LEU A 160 -4.70 1.43 -7.46
CA LEU A 160 -4.31 2.65 -8.17
C LEU A 160 -2.82 2.97 -8.01
N LEU A 161 -2.24 2.72 -6.84
CA LEU A 161 -0.80 2.88 -6.61
C LEU A 161 0.00 1.90 -7.48
N ASN A 162 -0.40 0.63 -7.50
CA ASN A 162 0.26 -0.37 -8.35
C ASN A 162 0.12 0.00 -9.83
N ALA A 163 -1.06 0.43 -10.27
CA ALA A 163 -1.27 0.91 -11.63
C ALA A 163 -0.38 2.12 -11.96
N ALA A 164 -0.21 3.08 -11.04
CA ALA A 164 0.67 4.23 -11.24
C ALA A 164 2.15 3.83 -11.33
N ILE A 165 2.59 2.85 -10.55
CA ILE A 165 3.95 2.31 -10.60
C ILE A 165 4.21 1.56 -11.93
N PHE A 166 3.24 0.77 -12.41
CA PHE A 166 3.38 0.01 -13.66
C PHE A 166 3.06 0.81 -14.93
N ALA A 167 2.44 1.99 -14.82
CA ALA A 167 2.05 2.81 -15.97
C ALA A 167 3.20 3.11 -16.96
N PRO A 168 4.44 3.45 -16.53
CA PRO A 168 5.53 3.69 -17.47
C PRO A 168 5.85 2.49 -18.37
N LEU A 169 5.79 1.27 -17.82
CA LEU A 169 6.03 0.04 -18.59
C LEU A 169 4.94 -0.16 -19.66
N ILE A 170 3.68 0.05 -19.29
CA ILE A 170 2.54 -0.05 -20.23
C ILE A 170 2.68 0.98 -21.35
N ILE A 171 2.99 2.23 -21.01
CA ILE A 171 3.13 3.34 -21.97
C ILE A 171 4.31 3.10 -22.92
N SER A 172 5.39 2.49 -22.43
CA SER A 172 6.57 2.16 -23.24
C SER A 172 6.36 1.01 -24.24
N GLY A 173 5.19 0.36 -24.24
CA GLY A 173 4.89 -0.76 -25.14
C GLY A 173 5.55 -2.08 -24.76
N VAL A 174 6.09 -2.19 -23.54
CA VAL A 174 6.63 -3.44 -23.01
C VAL A 174 5.51 -4.46 -22.86
N THR A 175 5.70 -5.67 -23.38
CA THR A 175 4.68 -6.75 -23.30
C THR A 175 5.01 -7.79 -22.24
N GLU A 176 6.27 -7.87 -21.81
CA GLU A 176 6.79 -8.87 -20.87
C GLU A 176 7.89 -8.26 -20.00
N VAL A 177 7.98 -8.70 -18.75
CA VAL A 177 9.00 -8.25 -17.80
C VAL A 177 9.79 -9.46 -17.32
N ARG A 178 11.11 -9.32 -17.22
CA ARG A 178 11.98 -10.31 -16.60
C ARG A 178 12.04 -10.02 -15.10
N ILE A 179 11.59 -10.97 -14.28
CA ILE A 179 11.51 -10.85 -12.81
C ILE A 179 12.44 -11.86 -12.16
#